data_AF-A0A2D0KB52-F1
#
_entry.id   AF-A0A2D0KB52-F1
#
_cell.length_a   1.000
_cell.length_b   1.000
_cell.length_c   1.000
_cell.angle_alpha   90.00
_cell.angle_beta   90.00
_cell.angle_gamma   90.00
#
_symmetry.space_group_name_H-M   'P 1'
#
loop_
_entity.id
_entity.type
_entity.pdbx_description
1 polymer ?
#
loop_
_entity_poly.entity_id
_entity_poly.type
_entity_poly.pdbx_seq_one_letter_code
_entity_poly.pdbx_strand_id
1 'polypeptide(L)'
;MFVTDDDELAQRIRCLKFHGLAVDAFDRQIQGRKPQAEVIEPGFKYNLSDIHAAMAVVQLGKLASMNERRRELVARYSDALIDSPLQC
;
A
#
# COMPACT_ATOMS: atom_id res chain seq x y z
N MET A 1 1.80 -0.53 -2.69
CA MET A 1 0.87 -1.33 -1.87
C MET A 1 0.90 -2.74 -2.43
N PHE A 2 0.97 -3.76 -1.59
CA PHE A 2 0.93 -5.15 -1.99
C PHE A 2 -0.29 -5.79 -1.33
N VAL A 3 -1.11 -6.49 -2.10
CA VAL A 3 -2.31 -7.21 -1.65
C VAL A 3 -2.25 -8.62 -2.21
N THR A 4 -2.58 -9.60 -1.38
CA THR A 4 -2.60 -11.02 -1.73
C THR A 4 -3.51 -11.74 -0.75
N ASP A 5 -4.05 -12.88 -1.18
CA ASP A 5 -4.80 -13.81 -0.33
C ASP A 5 -3.88 -14.93 0.23
N ASP A 6 -2.58 -14.92 -0.10
CA ASP A 6 -1.57 -15.84 0.40
C ASP A 6 -0.88 -15.27 1.66
N ASP A 7 -1.21 -15.85 2.81
CA ASP A 7 -0.68 -15.41 4.11
C ASP A 7 0.84 -15.60 4.25
N GLU A 8 1.41 -16.66 3.67
CA GLU A 8 2.85 -16.94 3.72
C GLU A 8 3.61 -15.88 2.90
N LEU A 9 3.12 -15.59 1.70
CA LEU A 9 3.67 -14.54 0.85
C LEU A 9 3.54 -13.16 1.51
N ALA A 10 2.39 -12.87 2.13
CA ALA A 10 2.17 -11.61 2.84
C ALA A 10 3.15 -11.45 4.01
N GLN A 11 3.42 -12.52 4.75
CA GLN A 11 4.36 -12.52 5.86
C GLN A 11 5.80 -12.31 5.39
N ARG A 12 6.20 -13.01 4.34
CA ARG A 12 7.53 -12.84 3.73
C ARG A 12 7.75 -11.41 3.25
N ILE A 13 6.75 -10.81 2.60
CA ILE A 13 6.85 -9.42 2.13
C ILE A 13 6.89 -8.42 3.29
N ARG A 14 6.21 -8.69 4.41
CA ARG A 14 6.32 -7.87 5.64
C ARG A 14 7.74 -7.88 6.21
N CYS A 15 8.42 -9.03 6.19
CA CYS A 15 9.83 -9.17 6.56
C CYS A 15 10.73 -8.39 5.57
N LEU A 16 10.62 -8.70 4.28
CA LEU A 16 11.46 -8.11 3.23
C LEU A 16 11.33 -6.58 3.13
N LYS A 17 10.14 -6.00 3.28
CA LYS A 17 9.98 -4.53 3.19
C LYS A 17 10.67 -3.77 4.32
N PHE A 18 11.02 -4.46 5.41
CA PHE A 18 11.59 -3.90 6.62
C PHE A 18 12.93 -4.55 6.95
N HIS A 19 13.87 -4.46 6.00
CA HIS A 19 15.24 -4.94 6.11
C HIS A 19 15.41 -6.46 6.30
N GLY A 20 14.35 -7.25 6.08
CA GLY A 20 14.41 -8.70 6.30
C GLY A 20 14.35 -9.08 7.77
N LEU A 21 13.75 -8.21 8.59
CA LEU A 21 13.59 -8.43 10.02
C LEU A 21 12.48 -9.44 10.32
N ALA A 22 12.76 -10.35 11.26
CA ALA A 22 11.78 -11.23 11.86
C ALA A 22 10.61 -10.40 12.43
N VAL A 23 9.38 -10.75 12.02
CA VAL A 23 8.16 -10.03 12.47
C VAL A 23 7.82 -10.34 13.93
N ASP A 24 8.36 -11.43 14.51
CA ASP A 24 8.17 -11.85 15.90
C ASP A 24 9.02 -11.05 16.89
N ALA A 25 8.79 -9.74 16.92
CA ALA A 25 8.96 -8.91 18.11
C ALA A 25 7.67 -8.85 18.95
N PHE A 26 6.66 -9.65 18.63
CA PHE A 26 5.39 -9.70 19.34
C PHE A 26 5.39 -10.64 20.55
N ASP A 27 6.48 -11.38 20.80
CA ASP A 27 6.68 -12.10 22.05
C ASP A 27 7.11 -11.13 23.18
N ARG A 28 6.21 -10.19 23.48
CA ARG A 28 6.35 -9.14 24.51
C ARG A 28 6.23 -9.68 25.94
N GLN A 29 6.28 -11.00 26.13
CA GLN A 29 6.21 -11.62 27.45
C GLN A 29 7.58 -11.95 28.07
N ILE A 30 8.69 -11.72 27.37
CA ILE A 30 10.03 -12.00 27.92
C ILE A 30 10.63 -10.76 28.59
N GLN A 31 10.33 -10.63 29.88
CA GLN A 31 11.16 -10.04 30.94
C GLN A 31 12.30 -9.10 30.47
N GLY A 32 12.03 -7.80 30.40
CA GLY A 32 13.03 -6.75 30.59
C GLY A 32 14.09 -6.53 29.50
N ARG A 33 14.11 -7.31 28.40
CA ARG A 33 14.99 -7.08 27.25
C ARG A 33 14.19 -6.73 26.00
N LYS A 34 14.62 -5.69 25.28
CA LYS A 34 14.10 -5.38 23.95
C LYS A 34 14.29 -6.62 23.06
N PRO A 35 13.26 -7.09 22.33
CA PRO A 35 13.44 -8.21 21.40
C PRO A 35 14.59 -7.88 20.46
N GLN A 36 15.53 -8.81 20.32
CA GLN A 36 16.65 -8.65 19.42
C GLN A 36 16.08 -8.69 18.00
N ALA A 37 16.23 -7.57 17.28
CA ALA A 37 15.87 -7.49 15.89
C ALA A 37 16.83 -8.38 15.10
N GLU A 38 16.36 -9.55 14.67
CA GLU A 38 17.14 -10.50 13.87
C GLU A 38 16.82 -10.31 12.39
N VAL A 39 17.87 -10.17 11.58
CA VAL A 39 17.78 -10.15 10.13
C VAL A 39 17.88 -11.59 9.65
N ILE A 40 16.77 -12.13 9.14
CA ILE A 40 16.68 -13.53 8.69
C ILE A 40 17.19 -13.67 7.25
N GLU A 41 16.92 -12.67 6.41
CA GLU A 41 17.37 -12.63 5.01
C GLU A 41 17.67 -11.19 4.57
N PRO A 42 18.47 -10.94 3.53
CA PRO A 42 18.68 -9.60 2.99
C PRO A 42 17.37 -8.99 2.47
N GLY A 43 16.82 -8.02 3.20
CA GLY A 43 15.62 -7.29 2.78
C GLY A 43 15.91 -5.90 2.20
N PHE A 44 14.84 -5.14 2.03
CA PHE A 44 14.80 -3.80 1.46
C PHE A 44 14.28 -2.78 2.47
N LYS A 45 14.48 -1.49 2.18
CA LYS A 45 13.89 -0.37 2.93
C LYS A 45 12.69 0.20 2.17
N TYR A 46 11.57 -0.53 2.20
CA TYR A 46 10.33 -0.17 1.50
C TYR A 46 9.15 0.04 2.45
N ASN A 47 9.42 0.33 3.72
CA ASN A 47 8.39 0.69 4.68
C ASN A 47 7.77 2.05 4.35
N LEU A 48 6.44 2.12 4.44
CA LEU A 48 5.70 3.37 4.33
C LEU A 48 5.79 4.13 5.65
N SER A 49 6.08 5.42 5.59
CA SER A 49 6.06 6.28 6.80
C SER A 49 4.62 6.55 7.24
N ASP A 50 4.42 6.83 8.53
CA ASP A 50 3.11 7.17 9.09
C ASP A 50 2.46 8.40 8.45
N ILE A 51 3.24 9.41 8.03
CA ILE A 51 2.70 10.59 7.34
C ILE A 51 2.00 10.18 6.03
N HIS A 52 2.70 9.43 5.18
CA HIS A 52 2.13 8.90 3.94
C HIS A 52 0.95 7.94 4.21
N ALA A 53 1.01 7.12 5.26
CA ALA A 53 -0.09 6.24 5.64
C ALA A 53 -1.34 7.02 6.07
N ALA A 54 -1.18 8.06 6.91
CA ALA A 54 -2.28 8.92 7.34
C ALA A 54 -2.94 9.64 6.15
N MET A 55 -2.13 10.13 5.20
CA MET A 55 -2.65 10.68 3.94
C MET A 55 -3.43 9.63 3.16
N ALA A 56 -2.89 8.42 3.00
CA ALA A 56 -3.51 7.35 2.24
C ALA A 56 -4.87 6.94 2.82
N VAL A 57 -5.01 6.85 4.15
CA VAL A 57 -6.28 6.51 4.81
C VAL A 57 -7.37 7.54 4.49
N VAL A 58 -7.06 8.83 4.58
CA VAL A 58 -8.02 9.90 4.26
C VAL A 58 -8.36 9.90 2.76
N GLN A 59 -7.37 9.69 1.90
CA GLN A 59 -7.59 9.64 0.44
C GLN A 59 -8.40 8.42 0.02
N LEU A 60 -8.22 7.27 0.67
CA LEU A 60 -8.98 6.06 0.40
C LEU A 60 -10.48 6.27 0.66
N GLY A 61 -10.83 7.02 1.73
CA GLY A 61 -12.22 7.41 1.99
C GLY A 61 -12.84 8.31 0.91
N LYS A 62 -12.02 9.01 0.10
CA LYS A 62 -12.47 9.87 -1.00
C LYS A 62 -12.46 9.15 -2.36
N LEU A 63 -11.97 7.91 -2.42
CA LEU A 63 -11.70 7.22 -3.68
C LEU A 63 -12.97 7.08 -4.54
N ALA A 64 -14.10 6.74 -3.92
CA ALA A 64 -15.37 6.55 -4.63
C ALA A 64 -15.84 7.83 -5.33
N SER A 65 -15.86 8.97 -4.64
CA SER A 65 -16.28 10.25 -5.22
C SER A 65 -15.31 10.75 -6.28
N MET A 66 -14.00 10.55 -6.09
CA MET A 66 -12.99 10.87 -7.11
C MET A 66 -13.15 10.03 -8.37
N ASN A 67 -13.47 8.74 -8.23
CA ASN A 67 -13.73 7.86 -9.37
C ASN A 67 -15.02 8.20 -10.10
N GLU A 68 -16.09 8.57 -9.37
CA GLU A 68 -17.32 9.09 -9.98
C GLU A 68 -17.03 10.35 -10.81
N ARG A 69 -16.34 11.33 -10.20
CA ARG A 69 -16.00 12.57 -10.90
C ARG A 69 -15.16 12.32 -12.16
N ARG A 70 -14.23 11.36 -12.11
CA ARG A 70 -13.47 10.95 -13.30
C ARG A 70 -14.37 10.35 -14.38
N ARG A 71 -15.33 9.49 -14.01
CA ARG A 71 -16.30 8.91 -14.96
C ARG A 71 -17.14 9.98 -15.64
N GLU A 72 -17.66 10.95 -14.89
CA GLU A 72 -18.40 12.10 -15.46
C GLU A 72 -17.57 12.89 -16.47
N LEU A 73 -16.31 13.20 -16.13
CA LEU A 73 -15.42 13.95 -16.99
C LEU A 73 -15.09 13.18 -18.26
N VAL A 74 -14.79 11.88 -18.14
CA VAL A 74 -14.53 11.02 -19.29
C VAL A 74 -15.75 10.98 -20.21
N ALA A 75 -16.95 10.74 -19.68
CA ALA A 75 -18.18 10.71 -20.48
C ALA A 75 -18.38 12.02 -21.25
N ARG A 76 -18.22 13.16 -20.58
CA ARG A 76 -18.32 14.48 -21.22
C ARG A 76 -17.31 14.68 -22.33
N TYR A 77 -16.06 14.25 -22.13
CA TYR A 77 -15.04 14.33 -23.16
C TYR A 77 -15.32 13.38 -24.32
N SER A 78 -15.76 12.15 -24.05
CA SER A 78 -16.14 11.18 -25.07
C SER A 78 -17.24 11.74 -25.99
N ASP A 79 -18.29 12.34 -25.42
CA ASP A 79 -19.36 12.96 -26.20
C ASP A 79 -18.87 14.15 -27.03
N ALA A 80 -18.05 15.02 -26.44
CA ALA A 80 -17.58 16.24 -27.10
C ALA A 80 -16.54 15.98 -28.20
N LEU A 81 -15.85 14.84 -28.15
CA LEU A 81 -14.77 14.49 -29.09
C LEU A 81 -15.21 13.47 -30.15
N ILE A 82 -16.50 13.13 -30.22
CA ILE A 82 -17.00 12.05 -31.08
C ILE A 82 -16.72 12.29 -32.58
N ASP A 83 -16.66 13.54 -33.04
CA ASP A 83 -16.34 13.92 -34.43
C ASP A 83 -15.00 14.67 -34.55
N SER A 84 -14.21 14.65 -33.47
CA SER A 84 -12.89 15.26 -33.45
C SER A 84 -11.85 14.33 -34.09
N PRO A 85 -10.79 14.85 -34.73
CA PRO A 85 -9.64 14.03 -35.12
C PRO A 85 -8.90 13.38 -33.93
N LEU A 86 -9.31 13.68 -32.69
CA LEU A 86 -8.78 13.16 -31.44
C LEU A 86 -9.66 12.06 -30.80
N GLN A 87 -10.51 11.38 -31.57
CA GLN A 87 -11.27 10.20 -31.11
C GLN A 87 -10.34 9.19 -30.41
N CYS A 88 -10.77 8.67 -29.25
CA CYS A 88 -10.12 7.56 -28.54
C CYS A 88 -10.72 6.22 -28.95
#